data_AF-A0A7C4TVZ7-F1
#
_entry.id   AF-A0A7C4TVZ7-F1
#
_cell.length_a   1.000
_cell.length_b   1.000
_cell.length_c   1.000
_cell.angle_alpha   90.00
_cell.angle_beta   90.00
_cell.angle_gamma   90.00
#
_symmetry.space_group_name_H-M   'P 1'
#
loop_
_entity.id
_entity.type
_entity.pdbx_description
1 polymer ?
#
loop_
_entity_poly.entity_id
_entity_poly.type
_entity_poly.pdbx_seq_one_letter_code
_entity_poly.pdbx_strand_id
1 'polypeptide(L)' 'MKCETECLVCIYNQMLRIARVATEDNEKMEIILKESAKHLSLANLNLTPPELADNPYKLVYKITGNNDPY' A
#
# COMPACT_ATOMS: atom_id res chain seq x y z
N MET A 1 -11.29 -13.09 -9.40
CA MET A 1 -11.28 -11.98 -10.38
C MET A 1 -9.86 -11.45 -10.50
N LYS A 2 -9.47 -11.05 -11.71
CA LYS A 2 -8.21 -10.33 -11.94
C LYS A 2 -8.37 -8.86 -11.53
N CYS A 3 -7.25 -8.16 -11.35
CA CYS A 3 -7.27 -6.72 -11.11
C CYS A 3 -7.72 -5.95 -12.36
N GLU A 4 -8.41 -4.84 -12.12
CA GLU A 4 -8.74 -3.82 -13.11
C GLU A 4 -8.00 -2.52 -12.76
N THR A 5 -8.08 -1.52 -13.62
CA THR A 5 -7.41 -0.23 -13.42
C THR A 5 -7.82 0.45 -12.12
N GLU A 6 -9.08 0.27 -11.72
CA GLU A 6 -9.71 0.74 -10.51
C GLU A 6 -9.05 0.15 -9.26
N CYS A 7 -8.49 -1.06 -9.36
CA CYS A 7 -7.79 -1.71 -8.26
C CYS A 7 -6.52 -0.94 -7.87
N LEU A 8 -5.81 -0.31 -8.83
CA LEU A 8 -4.63 0.50 -8.54
C LEU A 8 -4.98 1.69 -7.63
N VAL A 9 -6.06 2.40 -7.98
CA VAL A 9 -6.53 3.56 -7.21
C VAL A 9 -7.09 3.13 -5.85
N CYS A 10 -7.86 2.03 -5.82
CA CYS A 10 -8.41 1.48 -4.59
C CYS A 10 -7.31 1.10 -3.60
N ILE A 11 -6.31 0.35 -4.06
CA ILE A 11 -5.16 -0.06 -3.24
C ILE A 11 -4.37 1.17 -2.78
N TYR A 12 -4.13 2.16 -3.65
CA TYR A 12 -3.41 3.37 -3.24
C TYR A 12 -4.13 4.17 -2.15
N ASN A 13 -5.45 4.30 -2.26
CA ASN A 13 -6.27 4.92 -1.22
C ASN A 13 -6.25 4.11 0.09
N GLN A 14 -6.17 2.78 -0.01
CA GLN A 14 -6.00 1.91 1.16
C GLN A 14 -4.65 2.14 1.83
N MET A 15 -3.57 2.28 1.06
CA MET A 15 -2.25 2.61 1.59
C MET A 15 -2.22 3.94 2.33
N LEU A 16 -2.92 4.97 1.82
CA LEU A 16 -3.06 6.23 2.53
C LEU A 16 -3.77 6.08 3.89
N ARG A 17 -4.86 5.31 3.93
CA ARG A 17 -5.57 5.05 5.19
C ARG A 17 -4.68 4.33 6.20
N ILE A 18 -3.99 3.29 5.75
CA ILE A 18 -3.08 2.51 6.58
C ILE A 18 -1.93 3.38 7.11
N ALA A 19 -1.32 4.19 6.24
CA ALA A 19 -0.21 5.06 6.63
C ALA A 19 -0.62 6.02 7.75
N ARG A 20 -1.84 6.59 7.66
CA ARG A 20 -2.41 7.48 8.68
C ARG A 20 -2.68 6.80 10.02
N VAL A 21 -2.98 5.50 10.03
CA VAL A 21 -3.17 4.75 11.28
C VAL A 21 -1.84 4.26 11.83
N ALA A 22 -0.91 3.90 10.96
CA ALA A 22 0.38 3.34 11.34
C ALA A 22 1.35 4.38 11.92
N THR A 23 1.21 5.66 11.57
CA THR A 23 2.11 6.72 12.05
C THR A 23 1.51 8.13 11.94
N GLU A 24 1.88 9.00 12.89
CA GLU A 24 1.64 10.46 12.83
C GLU A 24 2.82 11.25 12.22
N ASP A 25 3.92 10.56 11.89
CA ASP A 25 5.11 11.15 11.29
C ASP A 25 4.91 11.37 9.78
N ASN A 26 4.86 12.64 9.38
CA ASN A 26 4.63 13.04 8.00
C ASN A 26 5.72 12.54 7.04
N GLU A 27 6.98 12.44 7.47
CA GLU A 27 8.07 11.96 6.61
C GLU A 27 7.91 10.46 6.34
N LYS A 28 7.57 9.68 7.37
CA LYS A 28 7.27 8.25 7.21
C LYS A 28 6.04 8.03 6.33
N MET A 29 4.99 8.84 6.50
CA MET A 29 3.79 8.76 5.67
C MET A 29 4.11 9.04 4.20
N GLU A 30 4.93 10.04 3.91
CA GLU A 30 5.40 10.35 2.56
C GLU A 30 6.19 9.18 1.95
N ILE A 31 7.11 8.58 2.70
CA ILE A 31 7.90 7.42 2.25
C ILE A 31 6.99 6.24 1.92
N ILE A 32 6.02 5.93 2.79
CA ILE A 32 5.04 4.85 2.56
C ILE A 32 4.28 5.07 1.25
N LEU A 33 3.78 6.29 1.02
CA LEU A 33 3.00 6.60 -0.18
C LEU A 33 3.86 6.54 -1.45
N LYS A 34 5.08 7.10 -1.42
CA LYS A 34 6.00 7.05 -2.56
C LYS A 34 6.36 5.62 -2.94
N GLU A 35 6.71 4.79 -1.97
CA GLU A 35 7.05 3.39 -2.23
C GLU A 35 5.82 2.57 -2.65
N SER A 36 4.63 2.87 -2.11
CA SER A 36 3.37 2.26 -2.56
C SER A 36 3.06 2.60 -4.03
N ALA A 37 3.22 3.87 -4.42
CA ALA A 37 3.03 4.31 -5.80
C ALA A 37 4.02 3.64 -6.76
N LYS A 38 5.29 3.52 -6.34
CA LYS A 38 6.33 2.81 -7.10
C LYS A 38 6.02 1.32 -7.24
N HIS A 39 5.45 0.69 -6.21
CA HIS A 39 5.01 -0.71 -6.32
C HIS A 39 3.86 -0.84 -7.32
N LEU A 40 2.86 0.03 -7.23
CA LEU A 40 1.69 0.00 -8.11
C LEU A 40 2.03 0.34 -9.57
N SER A 41 3.03 1.18 -9.84
CA SER A 41 3.47 1.47 -11.20
C SER A 41 4.08 0.25 -11.91
N LEU A 42 4.50 -0.77 -11.15
CA LEU A 42 5.05 -2.02 -11.63
C LEU A 42 4.08 -3.21 -11.46
N ALA A 43 2.82 -2.93 -11.11
CA ALA A 43 1.81 -3.95 -10.81
C ALA A 43 1.45 -4.82 -12.02
N ASN A 44 1.33 -6.14 -11.80
CA ASN A 44 0.76 -7.06 -12.77
C ASN A 44 -0.74 -7.22 -12.54
N LEU A 45 -1.56 -6.64 -13.42
CA LEU A 45 -3.02 -6.72 -13.32
C LEU A 45 -3.60 -8.12 -13.59
N ASN A 46 -2.78 -9.09 -14.03
CA ASN A 46 -3.22 -10.49 -14.10
C ASN A 46 -3.34 -11.15 -12.72
N LEU A 47 -2.81 -10.54 -11.67
CA LEU A 47 -2.97 -10.97 -10.28
C LEU A 47 -4.38 -10.64 -9.77
N THR A 48 -4.74 -11.27 -8.67
CA THR A 48 -5.93 -10.90 -7.90
C THR A 48 -5.67 -9.66 -7.04
N PRO A 49 -6.70 -8.88 -6.67
CA PRO A 49 -6.53 -7.71 -5.80
C PRO A 49 -5.85 -8.01 -4.45
N PRO A 50 -6.14 -9.14 -3.76
CA PRO A 50 -5.42 -9.50 -2.54
C PRO A 50 -3.92 -9.74 -2.76
N GLU A 51 -3.54 -10.44 -3.83
CA GLU A 51 -2.13 -10.69 -4.16
C GLU A 51 -1.38 -9.39 -4.47
N LEU A 52 -2.04 -8.47 -5.17
CA LEU A 52 -1.47 -7.16 -5.46
C LEU A 52 -1.32 -6.29 -4.20
N ALA A 53 -2.25 -6.41 -3.24
CA ALA A 53 -2.24 -5.61 -2.02
C ALA A 53 -1.25 -6.13 -0.96
N ASP A 54 -0.90 -7.42 -0.95
CA ASP A 54 -0.01 -8.05 0.06
C ASP A 54 1.37 -7.37 0.18
N ASN A 55 1.98 -7.00 -0.94
CA ASN A 55 3.29 -6.35 -0.96
C ASN A 55 3.29 -4.94 -0.32
N PRO A 56 2.36 -4.03 -0.69
CA PRO A 56 2.20 -2.75 -0.03
C PRO A 56 2.00 -2.83 1.49
N TYR A 57 1.27 -3.82 2.02
CA TYR A 57 1.11 -3.99 3.47
C TYR A 57 2.43 -4.30 4.18
N LYS A 58 3.21 -5.24 3.64
CA LYS A 58 4.53 -5.59 4.18
C LYS A 58 5.48 -4.40 4.18
N LEU A 59 5.38 -3.53 3.18
CA LEU A 59 6.15 -2.31 3.08
C LEU A 59 5.83 -1.34 4.23
N VAL A 60 4.55 -1.12 4.54
CA VAL A 60 4.15 -0.28 5.70
C VAL A 60 4.77 -0.82 6.97
N TYR A 61 4.60 -2.11 7.23
CA TYR A 61 5.14 -2.77 8.42
C TYR A 61 6.66 -2.54 8.55
N LYS A 62 7.39 -2.69 7.45
CA LYS A 62 8.84 -2.48 7.43
C LYS A 62 9.26 -1.04 7.77
N ILE A 63 8.45 -0.05 7.37
CA ILE A 63 8.76 1.37 7.59
C ILE A 63 8.37 1.82 9.00
N THR A 64 7.20 1.38 9.49
CA THR A 64 6.66 1.88 10.77
C THR A 64 7.05 1.00 11.95
N GLY A 65 7.41 -0.27 11.72
CA GLY A 65 7.58 -1.28 12.76
C GLY A 65 6.27 -1.66 13.47
N ASN A 66 5.14 -1.09 13.04
CA ASN A 66 3.84 -1.34 13.64
C ASN A 66 3.21 -2.58 12.99
N ASN A 67 3.14 -3.66 13.77
CA ASN A 67 2.69 -4.98 13.32
C ASN A 67 1.19 -5.08 13.08
N ASP A 68 0.42 -4.10 13.56
CA ASP A 68 -1.00 -4.04 13.26
C ASP A 68 -1.53 -2.60 13.31
N PRO A 69 -1.72 -1.94 12.17
CA PRO A 69 -2.47 -0.69 12.11
C PRO A 69 -3.99 -0.91 12.23
N TYR A 70 -4.47 -2.11 12.57
CA TYR A 70 -5.88 -2.40 12.82
C TYR A 70 -6.14 -3.28 14.04
#